data_AF-A0A849B7J3-F1
#
_entry.id   AF-A0A849B7J3-F1
#
_cell.length_a   1.000
_cell.length_b   1.000
_cell.length_c   1.000
_cell.angle_alpha   90.00
_cell.angle_beta   90.00
_cell.angle_gamma   90.00
#
_symmetry.space_group_name_H-M   'P 1'
#
loop_
_entity.id
_entity.type
_entity.pdbx_description
1 polymer ?
#
loop_
_entity_poly.entity_id
_entity_poly.type
_entity_poly.pdbx_seq_one_letter_code
_entity_poly.pdbx_strand_id
1 'polypeptide(L)'
;MNGSISHARQPASGYTDAIAVVGHYAAAPDSPKIPMVKLMRFSEALTHLPNVHATKTRKLFRDGFNDWANSLIGAGCQDRPLELDIGGALIDDAAYNEMYRKDGAIETSPRGAQFLIELYLEGRLPTKGEPMQPSEALLSYARTGETFAEIFEARRLVQNASRQADEEAKKARYATPEEISPSEFTYRLLNELFFHHKKKGYGVFSMVVGGVEVIKTVSRYCSNSGKNSDASVTFSWMDPDGTPRKLDKTSMFEGNRRNDEARNWGLPE
;
A
#
# COMPACT_ATOMS: atom_id res chain seq x y z
N MET A 1 -63.77 -37.75 -36.88
CA MET A 1 -62.47 -38.46 -36.83
C MET A 1 -61.42 -37.55 -37.43
N ASN A 2 -60.33 -37.37 -36.68
CA ASN A 2 -59.05 -36.69 -36.93
C ASN A 2 -58.75 -36.10 -38.32
N GLY A 3 -58.13 -34.90 -38.32
CA GLY A 3 -57.12 -34.55 -39.34
C GLY A 3 -56.94 -33.06 -39.63
N SER A 4 -55.89 -32.48 -39.05
CA SER A 4 -54.96 -31.48 -39.61
C SER A 4 -55.46 -30.11 -40.13
N ILE A 5 -54.86 -29.02 -39.64
CA ILE A 5 -53.92 -28.13 -40.39
C ILE A 5 -53.47 -26.97 -39.46
N SER A 6 -52.21 -26.59 -39.65
CA SER A 6 -51.43 -25.54 -39.00
C SER A 6 -51.96 -24.12 -39.25
N HIS A 7 -51.80 -23.21 -38.27
CA HIS A 7 -51.12 -21.92 -38.46
C HIS A 7 -50.83 -21.19 -37.12
N ALA A 8 -49.56 -20.76 -37.04
CA ALA A 8 -48.97 -19.60 -36.37
C ALA A 8 -49.71 -18.89 -35.22
N ARG A 9 -48.95 -18.68 -34.11
CA ARG A 9 -48.86 -17.40 -33.38
C ARG A 9 -47.56 -17.32 -32.57
N GLN A 10 -46.73 -16.32 -32.89
CA GLN A 10 -45.74 -15.70 -31.99
C GLN A 10 -46.47 -14.99 -30.81
N PRO A 11 -45.79 -14.68 -29.68
CA PRO A 11 -44.99 -13.45 -29.55
C PRO A 11 -43.67 -13.59 -28.73
N ALA A 12 -42.62 -12.88 -29.17
CA ALA A 12 -41.95 -11.73 -28.51
C ALA A 12 -40.95 -12.09 -27.39
N SER A 13 -39.67 -11.76 -27.60
CA SER A 13 -38.98 -10.58 -27.01
C SER A 13 -38.74 -10.78 -25.52
N GLY A 14 -37.54 -11.03 -25.02
CA GLY A 14 -36.25 -10.43 -25.32
C GLY A 14 -35.56 -10.28 -23.96
N TYR A 15 -34.35 -10.78 -23.76
CA TYR A 15 -33.49 -10.35 -22.66
C TYR A 15 -32.03 -10.57 -23.04
N THR A 16 -31.36 -9.44 -23.17
CA THR A 16 -29.98 -9.18 -23.51
C THR A 16 -28.99 -9.57 -22.41
N ASP A 17 -27.81 -9.98 -22.85
CA ASP A 17 -26.47 -9.79 -22.27
C ASP A 17 -26.35 -9.71 -20.74
N ALA A 18 -25.85 -10.79 -20.15
CA ALA A 18 -25.23 -10.78 -18.83
C ALA A 18 -23.86 -10.07 -18.92
N ILE A 19 -23.88 -8.76 -18.65
CA ILE A 19 -22.70 -7.93 -18.46
C ILE A 19 -21.92 -8.42 -17.24
N ALA A 20 -20.62 -8.62 -17.43
CA ALA A 20 -19.64 -8.88 -16.39
C ALA A 20 -19.67 -7.77 -15.32
N VAL A 21 -20.10 -8.10 -14.10
CA VAL A 21 -19.95 -7.21 -12.95
C VAL A 21 -18.57 -7.45 -12.34
N VAL A 22 -17.60 -6.70 -12.85
CA VAL A 22 -16.31 -6.48 -12.19
C VAL A 22 -16.59 -5.73 -10.89
N GLY A 23 -16.39 -6.40 -9.76
CA GLY A 23 -16.54 -5.83 -8.42
C GLY A 23 -15.63 -4.62 -8.21
N HIS A 24 -16.14 -3.45 -8.53
CA HIS A 24 -15.60 -2.17 -8.09
C HIS A 24 -16.13 -1.94 -6.68
N TYR A 25 -15.27 -2.13 -5.68
CA TYR A 25 -15.51 -1.57 -4.37
C TYR A 25 -15.59 -0.06 -4.53
N ALA A 26 -16.80 0.49 -4.46
CA ALA A 26 -17.02 1.92 -4.47
C ALA A 26 -16.36 2.51 -3.22
N ALA A 27 -15.28 3.27 -3.44
CA ALA A 27 -14.72 4.13 -2.41
C ALA A 27 -15.82 5.06 -1.88
N ALA A 28 -15.87 5.24 -0.56
CA ALA A 28 -16.82 6.14 0.10
C ALA A 28 -16.87 7.51 -0.64
N PRO A 29 -18.06 8.02 -0.99
CA PRO A 29 -18.20 9.09 -1.98
C PRO A 29 -17.74 10.49 -1.54
N ASP A 30 -17.37 10.71 -0.28
CA ASP A 30 -17.06 12.06 0.23
C ASP A 30 -15.84 12.12 1.17
N SER A 31 -14.81 11.31 0.93
CA SER A 31 -13.50 11.62 1.50
C SER A 31 -12.98 12.90 0.84
N PRO A 32 -12.63 13.96 1.58
CA PRO A 32 -12.08 15.17 0.98
C PRO A 32 -10.85 14.77 0.17
N LYS A 33 -10.93 14.95 -1.15
CA LYS A 33 -9.78 14.79 -2.06
C LYS A 33 -8.86 15.97 -1.81
N ILE A 34 -8.12 15.92 -0.71
CA ILE A 34 -7.03 16.86 -0.46
C ILE A 34 -6.05 16.62 -1.62
N PRO A 35 -5.82 17.62 -2.49
CA PRO A 35 -4.90 17.45 -3.61
C PRO A 35 -3.53 17.18 -3.01
N MET A 36 -3.08 15.92 -3.11
CA MET A 36 -1.78 15.54 -2.60
C MET A 36 -0.71 16.15 -3.51
N VAL A 37 0.16 16.97 -2.94
CA VAL A 37 1.35 17.46 -3.65
C VAL A 37 2.17 16.25 -4.08
N LYS A 38 2.30 16.10 -5.40
CA LYS A 38 3.19 15.12 -6.00
C LYS A 38 4.62 15.62 -5.81
N LEU A 39 5.42 14.84 -5.11
CA LEU A 39 6.83 15.17 -4.89
C LEU A 39 7.58 15.11 -6.22
N MET A 40 8.38 16.14 -6.46
CA MET A 40 9.26 16.22 -7.62
C MET A 40 10.55 15.45 -7.32
N ARG A 41 11.07 14.71 -8.29
CA ARG A 41 12.40 14.09 -8.13
C ARG A 41 13.46 15.19 -8.18
N PHE A 42 14.51 15.09 -7.37
CA PHE A 42 15.64 16.02 -7.45
C PHE A 42 16.23 16.07 -8.87
N SER A 43 16.33 14.90 -9.52
CA SER A 43 16.77 14.83 -10.91
C SER A 43 15.88 15.58 -11.89
N GLU A 44 14.57 15.62 -11.64
CA GLU A 44 13.56 16.32 -12.44
C GLU A 44 13.64 17.82 -12.19
N ALA A 45 13.73 18.25 -10.93
CA ALA A 45 13.92 19.65 -10.55
C ALA A 45 15.13 20.28 -11.26
N LEU A 46 16.26 19.56 -11.37
CA LEU A 46 17.43 20.04 -12.11
C LEU A 46 17.20 20.24 -13.61
N THR A 47 16.26 19.53 -14.23
CA THR A 47 15.93 19.75 -15.66
C THR A 47 15.20 21.06 -15.91
N HIS A 48 14.62 21.63 -14.86
CA HIS A 48 13.92 22.91 -14.87
C HIS A 48 14.83 24.12 -14.59
N LEU A 49 16.13 23.88 -14.37
CA LEU A 49 17.16 24.90 -14.18
C LEU A 49 18.04 24.98 -15.44
N PRO A 50 17.91 26.04 -16.26
CA PRO A 50 18.71 26.18 -17.48
C PRO A 50 20.22 26.16 -17.21
N ASN A 51 21.00 25.62 -18.15
CA ASN A 51 22.46 25.55 -18.07
C ASN A 51 23.05 24.74 -16.90
N VAL A 52 22.25 24.17 -16.00
CA VAL A 52 22.76 23.41 -14.86
C VAL A 52 23.37 22.09 -15.31
N HIS A 53 24.53 21.74 -14.74
CA HIS A 53 25.13 20.43 -14.94
C HIS A 53 24.52 19.43 -13.95
N ALA A 54 23.42 18.78 -14.33
CA ALA A 54 22.67 17.90 -13.44
C ALA A 54 23.54 16.81 -12.75
N THR A 55 24.44 16.16 -13.50
CA THR A 55 25.34 15.13 -12.94
C THR A 55 26.33 15.71 -11.93
N LYS A 56 26.93 16.87 -12.24
CA LYS A 56 27.87 17.55 -11.33
C LYS A 56 27.15 18.05 -10.08
N THR A 57 25.92 18.56 -10.23
CA THR A 57 25.10 19.02 -9.11
C THR A 57 24.73 17.87 -8.18
N ARG A 58 24.30 16.72 -8.71
CA ARG A 58 24.07 15.52 -7.88
C ARG A 58 25.32 15.02 -7.17
N LYS A 59 26.48 15.20 -7.78
CA LYS A 59 27.76 14.88 -7.16
C LYS A 59 28.07 15.86 -6.03
N LEU A 60 27.92 17.17 -6.27
CA LEU A 60 28.10 18.24 -5.27
C LEU A 60 27.28 17.96 -4.00
N PHE A 61 25.98 17.68 -4.13
CA PHE A 61 25.13 17.39 -2.97
C PHE A 61 25.60 16.15 -2.19
N ARG A 62 25.94 15.08 -2.91
CA ARG A 62 26.39 13.84 -2.30
C ARG A 62 27.73 13.99 -1.59
N ASP A 63 28.68 14.68 -2.25
CA ASP A 63 30.02 14.90 -1.72
C ASP A 63 29.93 15.82 -0.48
N GLY A 64 29.17 16.91 -0.55
CA GLY A 64 28.94 17.80 0.60
C GLY A 64 28.33 17.06 1.81
N PHE A 65 27.36 16.18 1.60
CA PHE A 65 26.81 15.35 2.67
C PHE A 65 27.84 14.35 3.23
N ASN A 66 28.62 13.69 2.37
CA ASN A 66 29.64 12.75 2.81
C ASN A 66 30.74 13.45 3.62
N ASP A 67 31.18 14.63 3.18
CA ASP A 67 32.19 15.42 3.87
C ASP A 67 31.68 15.87 5.25
N TRP A 68 30.44 16.34 5.31
CA TRP A 68 29.75 16.65 6.57
C TRP A 68 29.66 15.42 7.47
N ALA A 69 29.18 14.28 6.97
CA ALA A 69 29.04 13.05 7.77
C ALA A 69 30.40 12.54 8.28
N ASN A 70 31.45 12.60 7.46
CA ASN A 70 32.81 12.25 7.87
C ASN A 70 33.35 13.18 8.95
N SER A 71 32.99 14.47 8.90
CA SER A 71 33.39 15.44 9.92
C SER A 71 32.81 15.11 11.31
N LEU A 72 31.62 14.50 11.36
CA LEU A 72 30.96 14.08 12.61
C LEU A 72 31.64 12.87 13.24
N ILE A 73 32.14 11.92 12.43
CA ILE A 73 32.76 10.68 12.91
C ILE A 73 34.07 10.95 13.68
N GLY A 74 34.79 12.03 13.34
CA GLY A 74 36.07 12.37 13.97
C GLY A 74 35.98 13.41 15.11
N ALA A 75 34.84 14.07 15.29
CA ALA A 75 34.75 15.28 16.13
C ALA A 75 34.46 15.00 17.61
N GLY A 76 33.97 13.82 17.98
CA GLY A 76 33.31 13.65 19.28
C GLY A 76 32.04 14.50 19.36
N CYS A 77 31.17 14.21 20.33
CA CYS A 77 29.87 14.87 20.50
C CYS A 77 30.06 16.33 21.02
N GLN A 78 30.60 17.22 20.20
CA GLN A 78 30.68 18.65 20.50
C GLN A 78 29.71 19.43 19.61
N ASP A 79 29.05 20.42 20.22
CA ASP A 79 28.05 21.34 19.65
C ASP A 79 28.59 22.15 18.46
N ARG A 80 28.82 21.50 17.32
CA ARG A 80 29.05 22.21 16.05
C ARG A 80 27.72 22.48 15.37
N PRO A 81 27.55 23.64 14.73
CA PRO A 81 26.42 23.85 13.84
C PRO A 81 26.40 22.77 12.76
N LEU A 82 25.26 22.11 12.62
CA LEU A 82 24.96 21.02 11.67
C LEU A 82 24.80 21.57 10.24
N GLU A 83 25.75 22.40 9.82
CA GLU A 83 25.72 23.07 8.53
C GLU A 83 26.57 22.30 7.52
N LEU A 84 25.97 22.03 6.36
CA LEU A 84 26.55 21.36 5.20
C LEU A 84 27.02 22.43 4.21
N ASP A 85 28.24 22.29 3.69
CA ASP A 85 28.72 23.14 2.59
C ASP A 85 28.24 22.55 1.25
N ILE A 86 27.38 23.31 0.55
CA ILE A 86 26.91 22.99 -0.80
C ILE A 86 27.29 24.14 -1.73
N GLY A 87 28.40 23.97 -2.46
CA GLY A 87 28.85 24.97 -3.44
C GLY A 87 29.33 26.28 -2.80
N GLY A 88 29.84 26.22 -1.57
CA GLY A 88 30.27 27.37 -0.77
C GLY A 88 29.13 28.05 -0.01
N ALA A 89 27.93 27.46 0.01
CA ALA A 89 26.82 27.90 0.84
C ALA A 89 26.69 26.97 2.05
N LEU A 90 26.65 27.54 3.26
CA LEU A 90 26.39 26.80 4.49
C LEU A 90 24.88 26.64 4.66
N ILE A 91 24.42 25.40 4.66
CA ILE A 91 23.00 25.04 4.69
C ILE A 91 22.77 24.08 5.85
N ASP A 92 21.76 24.32 6.67
CA ASP A 92 21.43 23.37 7.73
C ASP A 92 20.89 22.02 7.17
N ASP A 93 20.94 20.98 8.02
CA ASP A 93 20.43 19.65 7.66
C ASP A 93 18.94 19.66 7.27
N ALA A 94 18.13 20.55 7.83
CA ALA A 94 16.71 20.62 7.49
C ALA A 94 16.51 21.07 6.04
N ALA A 95 17.15 22.16 5.63
CA ALA A 95 17.10 22.68 4.26
C ALA A 95 17.76 21.70 3.26
N TYR A 96 18.86 21.05 3.64
CA TYR A 96 19.44 19.97 2.84
C TYR A 96 18.44 18.83 2.63
N ASN A 97 17.78 18.37 3.69
CA ASN A 97 16.79 17.30 3.62
C ASN A 97 15.57 17.70 2.80
N GLU A 98 15.14 18.96 2.81
CA GLU A 98 14.06 19.43 1.93
C GLU A 98 14.46 19.41 0.44
N MET A 99 15.72 19.71 0.12
CA MET A 99 16.24 19.64 -1.25
C MET A 99 16.52 18.22 -1.74
N TYR A 100 17.09 17.39 -0.88
CA TYR A 100 17.75 16.13 -1.25
C TYR A 100 17.44 15.02 -0.24
N ARG A 101 16.19 14.56 -0.21
CA ARG A 101 15.78 13.44 0.65
C ARG A 101 15.94 12.10 -0.05
N LYS A 102 16.53 11.12 0.62
CA LYS A 102 16.71 9.74 0.11
C LYS A 102 15.89 8.70 0.87
N ASP A 103 14.57 8.70 0.64
CA ASP A 103 13.64 7.65 1.10
C ASP A 103 13.14 6.81 -0.11
N GLY A 104 14.10 6.23 -0.84
CA GLY A 104 13.87 5.56 -2.13
C GLY A 104 14.46 6.35 -3.29
N ALA A 105 13.62 6.93 -4.15
CA ALA A 105 14.07 7.91 -5.13
C ALA A 105 14.49 9.20 -4.39
N ILE A 106 15.45 9.94 -4.97
CA ILE A 106 15.88 11.22 -4.39
C ILE A 106 14.86 12.28 -4.79
N GLU A 107 14.19 12.84 -3.80
CA GLU A 107 13.06 13.75 -3.95
C GLU A 107 13.38 15.12 -3.37
N THR A 108 12.65 16.13 -3.86
CA THR A 108 12.75 17.53 -3.46
C THR A 108 11.35 18.01 -3.11
N SER A 109 11.15 18.55 -1.91
CA SER A 109 9.87 19.17 -1.54
C SER A 109 9.70 20.54 -2.23
N PRO A 110 8.50 21.13 -2.21
CA PRO A 110 8.30 22.52 -2.59
C PRO A 110 9.23 23.49 -1.88
N ARG A 111 9.39 23.35 -0.55
CA ARG A 111 10.34 24.16 0.23
C ARG A 111 11.78 23.93 -0.23
N GLY A 112 12.17 22.69 -0.50
CA GLY A 112 13.48 22.36 -1.06
C GLY A 112 13.70 22.97 -2.44
N ALA A 113 12.67 23.01 -3.28
CA ALA A 113 12.77 23.64 -4.60
C ALA A 113 13.05 25.15 -4.48
N GLN A 114 12.54 25.83 -3.45
CA GLN A 114 12.88 27.23 -3.18
C GLN A 114 14.38 27.38 -2.90
N PHE A 115 14.93 26.60 -1.95
CA PHE A 115 16.36 26.63 -1.65
C PHE A 115 17.23 26.26 -2.86
N LEU A 116 16.79 25.28 -3.66
CA LEU A 116 17.51 24.88 -4.85
C LEU A 116 17.53 25.99 -5.92
N ILE A 117 16.43 26.73 -6.08
CA ILE A 117 16.35 27.90 -6.96
C ILE A 117 17.27 29.01 -6.44
N GLU A 118 17.31 29.26 -5.13
CA GLU A 118 18.19 30.27 -4.52
C GLU A 118 19.67 29.95 -4.80
N LEU A 119 20.12 28.72 -4.50
CA LEU A 119 21.48 28.28 -4.81
C LEU A 119 21.84 28.42 -6.29
N TYR A 120 20.87 28.15 -7.16
CA TYR A 120 21.05 28.28 -8.60
C TYR A 120 21.22 29.73 -9.03
N LEU A 121 20.34 30.63 -8.57
CA LEU A 121 20.39 32.06 -8.91
C LEU A 121 21.62 32.76 -8.32
N GLU A 122 22.13 32.29 -7.19
CA GLU A 122 23.39 32.74 -6.60
C GLU A 122 24.65 32.18 -7.29
N GLY A 123 24.51 31.33 -8.32
CA GLY A 123 25.65 30.74 -9.02
C GLY A 123 26.42 29.69 -8.21
N ARG A 124 25.81 29.14 -7.15
CA ARG A 124 26.41 28.10 -6.29
C ARG A 124 26.37 26.71 -6.94
N LEU A 125 25.47 26.51 -7.90
CA LEU A 125 25.37 25.25 -8.63
C LEU A 125 26.30 25.23 -9.85
N PRO A 126 26.86 24.06 -10.22
CA PRO A 126 27.68 23.95 -11.43
C PRO A 126 26.85 24.22 -12.69
N THR A 127 27.14 25.30 -13.42
CA THR A 127 26.44 25.70 -14.66
C THR A 127 27.40 25.82 -15.85
N LYS A 128 26.86 25.80 -17.08
CA LYS A 128 27.59 26.06 -18.34
C LYS A 128 27.75 27.55 -18.68
N GLY A 129 27.23 28.43 -17.83
CA GLY A 129 27.15 29.87 -18.04
C GLY A 129 26.36 30.51 -16.90
N GLU A 130 26.01 31.79 -17.05
CA GLU A 130 25.21 32.51 -16.05
C GLU A 130 23.86 31.81 -15.78
N PRO A 131 23.40 31.80 -14.52
CA PRO A 131 22.04 31.40 -14.18
C PRO A 131 21.00 32.21 -14.98
N MET A 132 19.94 31.54 -15.43
CA MET A 132 18.82 32.15 -16.13
C MET A 132 17.54 31.98 -15.32
N GLN A 133 16.41 32.52 -15.78
CA GLN A 133 15.14 32.29 -15.10
C GLN A 133 14.79 30.78 -15.06
N PRO A 134 14.53 30.18 -13.89
CA PRO A 134 14.00 28.82 -13.78
C PRO A 134 12.68 28.67 -14.52
N SER A 135 12.34 27.45 -14.95
CA SER A 135 11.06 27.23 -15.65
C SER A 135 9.85 27.48 -14.74
N GLU A 136 8.73 27.92 -15.32
CA GLU A 136 7.50 28.19 -14.57
C GLU A 136 6.96 26.97 -13.82
N ALA A 137 7.23 25.75 -14.30
CA ALA A 137 6.85 24.51 -13.63
C ALA A 137 7.53 24.37 -12.26
N LEU A 138 8.83 24.61 -12.18
CA LEU A 138 9.58 24.55 -10.92
C LEU A 138 9.22 25.73 -10.02
N LEU A 139 9.02 26.93 -10.59
CA LEU A 139 8.57 28.11 -9.82
C LEU A 139 7.19 27.88 -9.20
N SER A 140 6.24 27.34 -9.97
CA SER A 140 4.90 27.02 -9.47
C SER A 140 4.92 25.95 -8.40
N TYR A 141 5.74 24.91 -8.57
CA TYR A 141 5.96 23.90 -7.55
C TYR A 141 6.58 24.49 -6.28
N ALA A 142 7.61 25.33 -6.39
CA ALA A 142 8.26 25.96 -5.26
C ALA A 142 7.34 26.94 -4.51
N ARG A 143 6.40 27.61 -5.20
CA ARG A 143 5.48 28.59 -4.60
C ARG A 143 4.55 27.99 -3.54
N THR A 144 4.23 26.70 -3.62
CA THR A 144 3.33 26.07 -2.64
C THR A 144 4.01 25.94 -1.28
N GLY A 145 5.34 25.82 -1.26
CA GLY A 145 6.17 26.01 -0.08
C GLY A 145 6.07 24.94 1.00
N GLU A 146 5.28 23.88 0.78
CA GLU A 146 5.16 22.80 1.76
C GLU A 146 6.49 22.07 1.95
N THR A 147 6.71 21.68 3.19
CA THR A 147 7.81 20.82 3.63
C THR A 147 7.47 19.34 3.42
N PHE A 148 8.48 18.47 3.44
CA PHE A 148 8.22 17.03 3.49
C PHE A 148 7.35 16.63 4.68
N ALA A 149 7.57 17.24 5.85
CA ALA A 149 6.82 16.94 7.06
C ALA A 149 5.31 17.18 6.86
N GLU A 150 4.93 18.34 6.32
CA GLU A 150 3.54 18.68 6.03
C GLU A 150 2.93 17.76 4.98
N ILE A 151 3.67 17.44 3.91
CA ILE A 151 3.22 16.54 2.85
C ILE A 151 2.97 15.12 3.41
N PHE A 152 3.89 14.60 4.22
CA PHE A 152 3.74 13.26 4.78
C PHE A 152 2.66 13.20 5.86
N GLU A 153 2.49 14.26 6.64
CA GLU A 153 1.40 14.34 7.61
C GLU A 153 0.04 14.37 6.91
N ALA A 154 -0.12 15.18 5.86
CA ALA A 154 -1.33 15.21 5.05
C ALA A 154 -1.64 13.83 4.44
N ARG A 155 -0.62 13.16 3.89
CA ARG A 155 -0.75 11.78 3.37
C ARG A 155 -1.18 10.80 4.45
N ARG A 156 -0.60 10.89 5.64
CA ARG A 156 -0.92 10.05 6.79
C ARG A 156 -2.37 10.26 7.23
N LEU A 157 -2.84 11.50 7.31
CA LEU A 157 -4.22 11.82 7.68
C LEU A 157 -5.22 11.24 6.68
N VAL A 158 -4.97 11.42 5.38
CA VAL A 158 -5.82 10.84 4.32
C VAL A 158 -5.83 9.31 4.40
N GLN A 159 -4.66 8.69 4.58
CA GLN A 159 -4.57 7.24 4.69
C GLN A 159 -5.29 6.71 5.94
N ASN A 160 -5.15 7.40 7.08
CA ASN A 160 -5.82 7.01 8.32
C ASN A 160 -7.34 7.16 8.19
N ALA A 161 -7.84 8.25 7.61
CA ALA A 161 -9.26 8.44 7.37
C ALA A 161 -9.83 7.36 6.44
N SER A 162 -9.10 7.02 5.36
CA SER A 162 -9.50 5.93 4.47
C SER A 162 -9.53 4.58 5.20
N ARG A 163 -8.52 4.28 6.03
CA ARG A 163 -8.48 3.04 6.82
C ARG A 163 -9.63 2.96 7.81
N GLN A 164 -9.93 4.06 8.49
CA GLN A 164 -11.06 4.14 9.42
C GLN A 164 -12.39 3.88 8.70
N ALA A 165 -12.61 4.53 7.55
CA ALA A 165 -13.81 4.30 6.75
C ALA A 165 -13.91 2.83 6.27
N ASP A 166 -12.81 2.22 5.83
CA ASP A 166 -12.77 0.81 5.43
C ASP A 166 -13.05 -0.13 6.62
N GLU A 167 -12.52 0.17 7.80
CA GLU A 167 -12.74 -0.60 9.02
C GLU A 167 -14.19 -0.50 9.51
N GLU A 168 -14.79 0.69 9.45
CA GLU A 168 -16.19 0.92 9.78
C GLU A 168 -17.13 0.20 8.81
N ALA A 169 -16.86 0.30 7.50
CA ALA A 169 -17.63 -0.41 6.47
C ALA A 169 -17.55 -1.93 6.66
N LYS A 170 -16.36 -2.46 6.96
CA LYS A 170 -16.18 -3.89 7.30
C LYS A 170 -16.93 -4.27 8.57
N LYS A 171 -16.84 -3.46 9.62
CA LYS A 171 -17.53 -3.71 10.89
C LYS A 171 -19.04 -3.75 10.69
N ALA A 172 -19.59 -2.83 9.89
CA ALA A 172 -21.01 -2.82 9.53
C ALA A 172 -21.39 -4.08 8.75
N ARG A 173 -20.64 -4.41 7.69
CA ARG A 173 -20.88 -5.62 6.88
C ARG A 173 -20.79 -6.92 7.70
N TYR A 174 -19.88 -6.99 8.66
CA TYR A 174 -19.68 -8.21 9.46
C TYR A 174 -20.65 -8.30 10.64
N ALA A 175 -21.38 -7.23 10.96
CA ALA A 175 -22.40 -7.24 12.01
C ALA A 175 -23.68 -7.99 11.60
N THR A 176 -23.97 -8.07 10.30
CA THR A 176 -25.14 -8.76 9.72
C THR A 176 -24.71 -9.92 8.80
N PRO A 177 -24.08 -10.99 9.35
CA PRO A 177 -23.59 -12.11 8.54
C PRO A 177 -24.68 -12.81 7.71
N GLU A 178 -25.93 -12.75 8.13
CA GLU A 178 -27.11 -13.26 7.41
C GLU A 178 -27.39 -12.55 6.07
N GLU A 179 -26.94 -11.31 5.89
CA GLU A 179 -27.13 -10.56 4.64
C GLU A 179 -26.05 -10.88 3.59
N ILE A 180 -24.97 -11.57 3.97
CA ILE A 180 -23.87 -11.92 3.07
C ILE A 180 -24.25 -13.15 2.24
N SER A 181 -24.41 -13.00 0.93
CA SER A 181 -24.79 -14.11 0.05
C SER A 181 -23.69 -15.20 -0.01
N PRO A 182 -24.05 -16.50 -0.05
CA PRO A 182 -23.08 -17.58 -0.30
C PRO A 182 -22.26 -17.41 -1.58
N SER A 183 -22.81 -16.74 -2.60
CA SER A 183 -22.09 -16.45 -3.85
C SER A 183 -20.89 -15.50 -3.66
N GLU A 184 -20.85 -14.76 -2.57
CA GLU A 184 -19.74 -13.86 -2.23
C GLU A 184 -18.65 -14.54 -1.40
N PHE A 185 -18.84 -15.81 -1.02
CA PHE A 185 -17.92 -16.49 -0.14
C PHE A 185 -16.54 -16.62 -0.79
N THR A 186 -15.56 -16.02 -0.13
CA THR A 186 -14.14 -16.15 -0.42
C THR A 186 -13.42 -16.49 0.86
N TYR A 187 -12.23 -17.10 0.74
CA TYR A 187 -11.44 -17.46 1.91
C TYR A 187 -11.17 -16.22 2.79
N ARG A 188 -10.83 -15.10 2.17
CA ARG A 188 -10.56 -13.84 2.86
C ARG A 188 -11.79 -13.35 3.62
N LEU A 189 -12.96 -13.31 2.97
CA LEU A 189 -14.20 -12.85 3.58
C LEU A 189 -14.57 -13.70 4.80
N LEU A 190 -14.64 -15.03 4.63
CA LEU A 190 -15.02 -15.94 5.71
C LEU A 190 -13.99 -15.91 6.84
N ASN A 191 -12.70 -15.82 6.54
CA ASN A 191 -11.69 -15.71 7.57
C ASN A 191 -11.83 -14.41 8.37
N GLU A 192 -11.92 -13.25 7.70
CA GLU A 192 -12.14 -11.96 8.36
C GLU A 192 -13.44 -11.96 9.20
N LEU A 193 -14.53 -12.54 8.69
CA LEU A 193 -15.82 -12.65 9.39
C LEU A 193 -15.72 -13.50 10.66
N PHE A 194 -15.14 -14.70 10.59
CA PHE A 194 -14.93 -15.54 11.78
C PHE A 194 -14.02 -14.85 12.81
N PHE A 195 -12.97 -14.14 12.34
CA PHE A 195 -12.11 -13.35 13.22
C PHE A 195 -12.87 -12.21 13.91
N HIS A 196 -13.76 -11.52 13.19
CA HIS A 196 -14.63 -10.47 13.71
C HIS A 196 -15.53 -11.02 14.84
N HIS A 197 -16.16 -12.17 14.62
CA HIS A 197 -17.02 -12.86 15.58
C HIS A 197 -16.27 -13.65 16.67
N LYS A 198 -15.00 -13.32 16.90
CA LYS A 198 -14.13 -13.91 17.94
C LYS A 198 -13.98 -15.45 17.85
N LYS A 199 -14.22 -16.05 16.69
CA LYS A 199 -13.95 -17.47 16.40
C LYS A 199 -12.47 -17.65 16.00
N LYS A 200 -11.60 -17.46 16.99
CA LYS A 200 -10.13 -17.47 16.86
C LYS A 200 -9.53 -18.67 17.58
N GLY A 201 -8.36 -19.12 17.13
CA GLY A 201 -7.64 -20.25 17.70
C GLY A 201 -7.68 -21.49 16.81
N TYR A 202 -7.17 -22.59 17.34
CA TYR A 202 -7.17 -23.91 16.69
C TYR A 202 -8.44 -24.68 17.06
N GLY A 203 -8.92 -25.52 16.14
CA GLY A 203 -10.12 -26.32 16.33
C GLY A 203 -11.21 -26.03 15.30
N VAL A 204 -12.43 -26.47 15.61
CA VAL A 204 -13.61 -26.35 14.75
C VAL A 204 -14.54 -25.28 15.29
N PHE A 205 -15.00 -24.41 14.41
CA PHE A 205 -15.93 -23.33 14.69
C PHE A 205 -17.04 -23.35 13.65
N SER A 206 -18.28 -23.05 14.02
CA SER A 206 -19.36 -22.82 13.06
C SER A 206 -20.07 -21.49 13.31
N MET A 207 -20.67 -20.96 12.24
CA MET A 207 -21.61 -19.84 12.28
C MET A 207 -22.52 -19.87 11.05
N VAL A 208 -23.71 -19.28 11.17
CA VAL A 208 -24.62 -19.08 10.03
C VAL A 208 -24.23 -17.80 9.30
N VAL A 209 -24.10 -17.89 7.98
CA VAL A 209 -23.77 -16.76 7.07
C VAL A 209 -24.65 -16.92 5.83
N GLY A 210 -25.37 -15.87 5.42
CA GLY A 210 -26.25 -15.97 4.23
C GLY A 210 -27.31 -17.06 4.32
N GLY A 211 -27.73 -17.43 5.54
CA GLY A 211 -28.66 -18.53 5.78
C GLY A 211 -28.08 -19.94 5.69
N VAL A 212 -26.78 -20.11 5.40
CA VAL A 212 -26.11 -21.42 5.40
C VAL A 212 -25.17 -21.57 6.59
N GLU A 213 -25.07 -22.77 7.14
CA GLU A 213 -24.08 -23.07 8.18
C GLU A 213 -22.69 -23.22 7.55
N VAL A 214 -21.78 -22.34 7.95
CA VAL A 214 -20.37 -22.38 7.55
C VAL A 214 -19.56 -22.96 8.71
N ILE A 215 -18.75 -23.96 8.41
CA ILE A 215 -17.84 -24.62 9.34
C ILE A 215 -16.41 -24.19 8.98
N LYS A 216 -15.66 -23.68 9.97
CA LYS A 216 -14.24 -23.36 9.90
C LYS A 216 -13.46 -24.36 10.75
N THR A 217 -12.48 -25.02 10.15
CA THR A 217 -11.52 -25.89 10.83
C THR A 217 -10.13 -25.28 10.73
N VAL A 218 -9.44 -25.13 11.86
CA VAL A 218 -8.09 -24.57 11.96
C VAL A 218 -7.18 -25.59 12.63
N SER A 219 -6.20 -26.11 11.89
CA SER A 219 -5.25 -27.12 12.37
C SER A 219 -3.84 -26.55 12.41
N ARG A 220 -3.14 -26.73 13.53
CA ARG A 220 -1.75 -26.28 13.71
C ARG A 220 -0.78 -27.31 13.15
N TYR A 221 0.24 -26.85 12.43
CA TYR A 221 1.35 -27.66 11.97
C TYR A 221 2.68 -26.99 12.32
N CYS A 222 3.65 -27.77 12.76
CA CYS A 222 4.95 -27.26 13.20
C CYS A 222 6.05 -27.57 12.18
N SER A 223 7.10 -26.76 12.15
CA SER A 223 8.34 -27.10 11.43
C SER A 223 8.93 -28.41 11.99
N ASN A 224 9.77 -29.13 11.24
CA ASN A 224 10.44 -30.34 11.75
C ASN A 224 11.22 -30.09 13.06
N SER A 225 11.73 -28.87 13.26
CA SER A 225 12.43 -28.43 14.47
C SER A 225 11.51 -27.98 15.62
N GLY A 226 10.20 -27.84 15.39
CA GLY A 226 9.23 -27.32 16.37
C GLY A 226 9.26 -25.81 16.59
N LYS A 227 10.28 -25.10 16.11
CA LYS A 227 10.49 -23.67 16.40
C LYS A 227 9.47 -22.75 15.74
N ASN A 228 8.91 -23.17 14.60
CA ASN A 228 7.93 -22.40 13.86
C ASN A 228 6.64 -23.22 13.73
N SER A 229 5.50 -22.53 13.60
CA SER A 229 4.23 -23.17 13.28
C SER A 229 3.42 -22.32 12.31
N ASP A 230 2.63 -23.00 11.48
CA ASP A 230 1.66 -22.41 10.56
C ASP A 230 0.36 -23.22 10.66
N ALA A 231 -0.76 -22.61 10.27
CA ALA A 231 -2.08 -23.22 10.35
C ALA A 231 -2.62 -23.56 8.96
N SER A 232 -3.19 -24.76 8.84
CA SER A 232 -4.14 -25.09 7.77
C SER A 232 -5.52 -24.60 8.20
N VAL A 233 -6.25 -23.99 7.27
CA VAL A 233 -7.60 -23.46 7.52
C VAL A 233 -8.51 -23.94 6.41
N THR A 234 -9.60 -24.58 6.79
CA THR A 234 -10.66 -25.02 5.86
C THR A 234 -11.97 -24.37 6.26
N PHE A 235 -12.69 -23.81 5.28
CA PHE A 235 -14.09 -23.46 5.39
C PHE A 235 -14.91 -24.44 4.56
N SER A 236 -16.03 -24.91 5.08
CA SER A 236 -16.97 -25.78 4.37
C SER A 236 -18.40 -25.43 4.69
N TRP A 237 -19.29 -25.55 3.71
CA TRP A 237 -20.73 -25.33 3.86
C TRP A 237 -21.49 -26.16 2.82
N MET A 238 -22.81 -26.18 2.95
CA MET A 238 -23.72 -26.75 1.97
C MET A 238 -24.47 -25.61 1.28
N ASP A 239 -24.44 -25.57 -0.05
CA ASP A 239 -25.28 -24.65 -0.83
C ASP A 239 -26.77 -25.03 -0.66
N PRO A 240 -27.72 -24.10 -0.92
CA PRO A 240 -29.16 -24.39 -0.80
C PRO A 240 -29.66 -25.54 -1.68
N ASP A 241 -28.95 -25.87 -2.76
CA ASP A 241 -29.22 -27.00 -3.64
C ASP A 241 -28.68 -28.35 -3.11
N GLY A 242 -28.01 -28.34 -1.95
CA GLY A 242 -27.39 -29.50 -1.34
C GLY A 242 -25.97 -29.78 -1.85
N THR A 243 -25.36 -28.89 -2.63
CA THR A 243 -23.98 -29.07 -3.11
C THR A 243 -22.97 -28.72 -2.00
N PRO A 244 -22.03 -29.62 -1.66
CA PRO A 244 -20.97 -29.31 -0.70
C PRO A 244 -19.93 -28.37 -1.31
N ARG A 245 -19.52 -27.37 -0.53
CA ARG A 245 -18.48 -26.40 -0.91
C ARG A 245 -17.35 -26.38 0.10
N LYS A 246 -16.16 -26.03 -0.38
CA LYS A 246 -14.95 -25.93 0.43
C LYS A 246 -14.03 -24.82 -0.07
N LEU A 247 -13.40 -24.12 0.86
CA LEU A 247 -12.29 -23.20 0.62
C LEU A 247 -11.18 -23.52 1.62
N ASP A 248 -9.94 -23.67 1.15
CA ASP A 248 -8.83 -24.01 2.03
C ASP A 248 -7.56 -23.19 1.79
N LYS A 249 -6.78 -23.08 2.87
CA LYS A 249 -5.40 -22.64 2.89
C LYS A 249 -4.61 -23.73 3.59
N THR A 250 -3.75 -24.41 2.84
CA THR A 250 -2.86 -25.44 3.40
C THR A 250 -1.73 -24.81 4.20
N SER A 251 -1.18 -25.59 5.15
CA SER A 251 -0.02 -25.15 5.92
C SER A 251 1.27 -25.48 5.15
N MET A 252 2.23 -24.57 5.18
CA MET A 252 3.57 -24.85 4.61
C MET A 252 4.31 -25.98 5.33
N PHE A 253 3.86 -26.35 6.54
CA PHE A 253 4.45 -27.42 7.35
C PHE A 253 3.63 -28.70 7.35
N GLU A 254 2.51 -28.76 6.62
CA GLU A 254 1.60 -29.90 6.63
C GLU A 254 2.30 -31.22 6.28
N GLY A 255 3.21 -31.22 5.29
CA GLY A 255 3.96 -32.41 4.87
C GLY A 255 5.17 -32.79 5.73
N ASN A 256 5.48 -32.02 6.79
CA ASN A 256 6.66 -32.26 7.61
C ASN A 256 6.54 -33.56 8.40
N ARG A 257 7.69 -34.23 8.56
CA ARG A 257 7.83 -35.48 9.30
C ARG A 257 7.23 -35.41 10.71
N ARG A 258 7.42 -34.29 11.40
CA ARG A 258 6.88 -34.06 12.75
C ARG A 258 5.35 -34.10 12.81
N ASN A 259 4.66 -33.69 11.75
CA ASN A 259 3.20 -33.65 11.72
C ASN A 259 2.58 -34.90 11.06
N ASP A 260 3.39 -35.92 10.81
CA ASP A 260 2.98 -37.18 10.18
C ASP A 260 3.18 -38.31 11.19
N GLU A 261 2.10 -38.85 11.73
CA GLU A 261 2.13 -39.88 12.78
C GLU A 261 2.94 -41.12 12.36
N ALA A 262 2.83 -41.55 11.10
CA ALA A 262 3.56 -42.70 10.58
C ALA A 262 5.06 -42.41 10.41
N ARG A 263 5.43 -41.14 10.28
CA ARG A 263 6.81 -40.70 10.15
C ARG A 263 7.30 -39.91 11.37
N ASN A 264 6.60 -39.86 12.51
CA ASN A 264 6.99 -38.96 13.60
C ASN A 264 8.19 -39.50 14.45
N TRP A 265 8.50 -40.80 14.40
CA TRP A 265 9.63 -41.49 15.08
C TRP A 265 10.03 -40.96 16.48
N GLY A 266 9.08 -40.45 17.28
CA GLY A 266 9.34 -39.95 18.63
C GLY A 266 10.09 -38.61 18.73
N LEU A 267 9.93 -37.69 17.76
CA LEU A 267 10.37 -36.31 17.97
C LEU A 267 9.64 -35.70 19.19
N PRO A 268 10.33 -34.96 20.08
CA PRO A 268 9.66 -34.28 21.20
C PRO A 268 8.63 -33.28 20.67
N GLU A 269 7.50 -33.14 21.37
CA GLU A 269 6.46 -32.13 21.07
C GLU A 269 7.00 -30.71 21.17
#